data_AF-A0AAF0L439-F1
#
_entry.id   AF-A0AAF0L439-F1
#
_cell.length_a   1.000
_cell.length_b   1.000
_cell.length_c   1.000
_cell.angle_alpha   90.00
_cell.angle_beta   90.00
_cell.angle_gamma   90.00
#
_symmetry.space_group_name_H-M   'P 1'
#
loop_
_entity.id
_entity.type
_entity.pdbx_description
1 polymer ?
#
loop_
_entity_poly.entity_id
_entity_poly.type
_entity_poly.pdbx_seq_one_letter_code
_entity_poly.pdbx_strand_id
1 'polypeptide(L)'
;MRANTNLFWILFIFFVIADAAYTIWSVIYYGSIEWVGTLSIGLTGIMSAFIAFYLGRVMSAQGGVLPEDRQDANIEDGDAELGHFSPWSWWPIFLAAAIAVCFLGVAAGLWIVPIGLALVAITLVGWVYEYYRGNFGH
;
A
#
# COMPACT_ATOMS: atom_id res chain seq x y z
N MET A 1 15.85 -2.33 9.70
CA MET A 1 14.37 -2.25 9.81
C MET A 1 13.80 -3.35 10.70
N ARG A 2 14.54 -3.83 11.73
CA ARG A 2 14.13 -5.01 12.53
C ARG A 2 12.86 -4.76 13.32
N ALA A 3 12.74 -3.56 13.90
CA ALA A 3 11.54 -3.17 14.64
C ALA A 3 10.30 -3.19 13.73
N ASN A 4 10.40 -2.61 12.53
CA ASN A 4 9.29 -2.55 11.56
C ASN A 4 8.85 -3.96 11.12
N THR A 5 9.79 -4.84 10.78
CA THR A 5 9.49 -6.23 10.43
C THR A 5 8.81 -6.98 11.58
N ASN A 6 9.33 -6.84 12.80
CA ASN A 6 8.78 -7.51 13.98
C ASN A 6 7.38 -7.00 14.34
N LEU A 7 7.13 -5.70 14.19
CA LEU A 7 5.82 -5.09 14.41
C LEU A 7 4.74 -5.78 13.56
N PHE A 8 4.99 -5.96 12.26
CA PHE A 8 4.02 -6.60 11.38
C PHE A 8 3.86 -8.10 11.64
N TRP A 9 4.90 -8.80 12.13
CA TRP A 9 4.75 -10.18 12.62
C TRP A 9 3.89 -10.27 13.88
N ILE A 10 4.04 -9.33 14.81
CA ILE A 10 3.19 -9.25 16.00
C ILE A 10 1.73 -9.00 15.58
N LEU A 11 1.50 -8.06 14.64
CA LEU A 11 0.17 -7.81 14.10
C LEU A 11 -0.42 -9.04 13.40
N PHE A 12 0.37 -9.77 12.62
CA PHE A 12 -0.08 -11.02 12.01
C PHE A 12 -0.56 -12.03 13.07
N ILE A 13 0.26 -12.27 14.10
CA ILE A 13 -0.11 -13.17 15.20
C ILE A 13 -1.38 -12.70 15.89
N PHE A 14 -1.48 -11.40 16.19
CA PHE A 14 -2.67 -10.81 16.79
C PHE A 14 -3.91 -11.03 15.93
N PHE A 15 -3.85 -10.74 14.63
CA PHE A 15 -4.99 -10.90 13.73
C PHE A 15 -5.38 -12.36 13.52
N VAL A 16 -4.43 -13.31 13.49
CA VAL A 16 -4.73 -14.74 13.43
C VAL A 16 -5.46 -15.20 14.70
N ILE A 17 -5.00 -14.75 15.87
CA ILE A 17 -5.67 -15.07 17.14
C ILE A 17 -7.06 -14.43 17.19
N ALA A 18 -7.18 -13.17 16.76
CA ALA A 18 -8.45 -12.45 16.72
C ALA A 18 -9.43 -13.09 15.75
N ASP A 19 -8.97 -13.53 14.57
CA ASP A 19 -9.77 -14.23 13.56
C ASP A 19 -10.33 -15.54 14.12
N ALA A 20 -9.45 -16.38 14.69
CA ALA A 20 -9.86 -17.62 15.32
C ALA A 20 -10.86 -17.39 16.47
N ALA A 21 -10.59 -16.42 17.35
CA ALA A 21 -11.48 -16.06 18.44
C ALA A 21 -12.85 -15.58 17.91
N TYR A 22 -12.86 -14.78 16.86
CA TYR A 22 -14.06 -14.27 16.21
C TYR A 22 -14.88 -15.39 15.59
N THR A 23 -14.26 -16.26 14.81
CA THR A 23 -14.93 -17.41 14.17
C THR A 23 -15.53 -18.34 15.22
N ILE A 24 -14.78 -18.65 16.29
CA ILE A 24 -15.27 -19.49 17.39
C ILE A 24 -16.47 -18.83 18.07
N TRP A 25 -16.38 -17.54 18.42
CA TRP A 25 -17.49 -16.82 19.02
C TRP A 25 -18.72 -16.83 18.10
N SER A 26 -18.52 -16.54 16.82
CA SER A 26 -19.58 -16.53 15.82
C SER A 26 -20.32 -17.87 15.76
N VAL A 27 -19.59 -18.99 15.75
CA VAL A 27 -20.18 -20.33 15.78
C VAL A 27 -20.95 -20.61 17.07
N ILE A 28 -20.44 -20.18 18.24
CA ILE A 28 -21.11 -20.38 19.53
C ILE A 28 -22.42 -19.57 19.60
N TYR A 29 -22.42 -18.32 19.14
CA TYR A 29 -23.54 -17.41 19.30
C TYR A 29 -24.60 -17.57 18.20
N TYR A 30 -24.18 -17.70 16.94
CA TYR A 30 -25.08 -17.77 15.78
C TYR A 30 -25.30 -19.20 15.28
N GLY A 31 -24.53 -20.19 15.75
CA GLY A 31 -24.59 -21.57 15.25
C GLY A 31 -23.97 -21.78 13.87
N SER A 32 -23.33 -20.74 13.31
CA SER A 32 -22.71 -20.75 11.99
C SER A 32 -21.54 -19.77 11.93
N ILE A 33 -20.62 -19.98 10.99
CA ILE A 33 -19.53 -19.04 10.73
C ILE A 33 -20.09 -17.77 10.06
N GLU A 34 -19.79 -16.62 10.62
CA GLU A 34 -19.96 -15.35 9.94
C GLU A 34 -18.75 -15.05 9.03
N TRP A 35 -18.98 -15.23 7.74
CA TRP A 35 -17.92 -15.16 6.72
C TRP A 35 -17.36 -13.76 6.50
N VAL A 36 -18.17 -12.70 6.62
CA VAL A 36 -17.72 -11.33 6.33
C VAL A 36 -16.65 -10.89 7.32
N GLY A 37 -16.91 -11.00 8.62
CA GLY A 37 -15.92 -10.70 9.66
C GLY A 37 -14.70 -11.62 9.62
N THR A 38 -14.91 -12.94 9.55
CA THR A 38 -13.82 -13.93 9.51
C THR A 38 -12.89 -13.69 8.31
N LEU A 39 -13.42 -13.52 7.10
CA LEU A 39 -12.56 -13.26 5.94
C LEU A 39 -11.84 -11.91 6.05
N SER A 40 -12.49 -10.88 6.58
CA SER A 40 -11.88 -9.55 6.70
C SER A 40 -10.71 -9.53 7.69
N ILE A 41 -10.87 -10.17 8.85
CA ILE A 41 -9.81 -10.25 9.87
C ILE A 41 -8.68 -11.15 9.38
N GLY A 42 -8.99 -12.33 8.86
CA GLY A 42 -8.01 -13.25 8.28
C GLY A 42 -7.17 -12.63 7.17
N LEU A 43 -7.80 -11.93 6.21
CA LEU A 43 -7.09 -11.24 5.13
C LEU A 43 -6.22 -10.08 5.64
N THR A 44 -6.66 -9.38 6.69
CA THR A 44 -5.85 -8.32 7.33
C THR A 44 -4.61 -8.92 8.02
N GLY A 45 -4.74 -10.09 8.63
CA GLY A 45 -3.61 -10.87 9.13
C GLY A 45 -2.64 -11.22 8.00
N ILE A 46 -3.13 -11.83 6.92
CA ILE A 46 -2.30 -12.21 5.75
C ILE A 46 -1.58 -10.99 5.17
N MET A 47 -2.26 -9.85 5.03
CA MET A 47 -1.64 -8.59 4.59
C MET A 47 -0.48 -8.18 5.50
N SER A 48 -0.65 -8.28 6.81
CA SER A 48 0.40 -7.98 7.78
C SER A 48 1.62 -8.91 7.60
N ALA A 49 1.38 -10.22 7.37
CA ALA A 49 2.45 -11.16 7.07
C ALA A 49 3.19 -10.85 5.76
N PHE A 50 2.48 -10.45 4.70
CA PHE A 50 3.10 -10.04 3.44
C PHE A 50 3.99 -8.81 3.60
N ILE A 51 3.55 -7.80 4.36
CA ILE A 51 4.37 -6.62 4.66
C ILE A 51 5.61 -7.03 5.47
N ALA A 52 5.44 -7.84 6.53
CA ALA A 52 6.54 -8.32 7.34
C ALA A 52 7.58 -9.10 6.52
N PHE A 53 7.11 -10.03 5.67
CA PHE A 53 7.95 -10.80 4.77
C PHE A 53 8.74 -9.90 3.82
N TYR A 54 8.05 -8.95 3.15
CA TYR A 54 8.70 -8.02 2.23
C TYR A 54 9.78 -7.19 2.93
N LEU A 55 9.48 -6.57 4.07
CA LEU A 55 10.45 -5.78 4.83
C LEU A 55 11.66 -6.62 5.28
N GLY A 56 11.44 -7.86 5.69
CA GLY A 56 12.51 -8.80 6.04
C GLY A 56 13.42 -9.11 4.84
N ARG A 57 12.83 -9.31 3.66
CA ARG A 57 13.59 -9.54 2.42
C ARG A 57 14.40 -8.30 2.02
N VAL A 58 13.81 -7.11 2.09
CA VAL A 58 14.53 -5.86 1.80
C VAL A 58 15.70 -5.67 2.75
N MET A 59 15.49 -5.85 4.06
CA MET A 59 16.57 -5.75 5.04
C MET A 59 17.72 -6.72 4.75
N SER A 60 17.41 -7.97 4.37
CA SER A 60 18.44 -8.93 4.00
C SER A 60 19.20 -8.58 2.72
N ALA A 61 18.57 -7.81 1.83
CA ALA A 61 19.16 -7.39 0.56
C ALA A 61 19.96 -6.07 0.64
N GLN A 62 19.78 -5.28 1.71
CA GLN A 62 20.45 -3.99 1.88
C GLN A 62 21.95 -4.08 2.18
N GLY A 63 22.48 -5.27 2.53
CA GLY A 63 23.92 -5.47 2.75
C GLY A 63 24.49 -4.86 4.04
N GLY A 64 23.65 -4.27 4.90
CA GLY A 64 24.04 -3.66 6.17
C GLY A 64 22.85 -3.17 6.98
N VAL A 65 23.12 -2.64 8.17
CA VAL A 65 22.11 -1.98 9.02
C VAL A 65 22.10 -0.50 8.66
N LEU A 66 20.93 0.05 8.32
CA LEU A 66 20.81 1.49 8.02
C LEU A 66 21.16 2.34 9.23
N PRO A 67 21.70 3.57 9.03
CA PRO A 67 21.95 4.52 10.12
C PRO A 67 20.71 4.75 11.00
N GLU A 68 19.52 4.73 10.40
CA GLU A 68 18.23 4.90 11.07
C GLU A 68 17.91 3.81 12.12
N ASP A 69 18.52 2.63 12.02
CA ASP A 69 18.34 1.51 12.95
C ASP A 69 19.47 1.42 13.99
N ARG A 70 20.47 2.31 13.93
CA ARG A 70 21.66 2.32 14.81
C ARG A 70 21.47 3.33 15.94
N GLN A 71 21.80 2.93 17.17
CA GLN A 71 21.72 3.81 18.35
C GLN A 71 22.91 4.78 18.45
N ASP A 72 23.99 4.49 17.73
CA ASP A 72 25.25 5.23 17.70
C ASP A 72 25.44 6.03 16.40
N ALA A 73 24.39 6.15 15.57
CA ALA A 73 24.49 6.84 14.30
C ALA A 73 24.59 8.36 14.48
N ASN A 74 25.47 8.97 13.69
CA ASN A 74 25.58 10.42 13.56
C ASN A 74 24.81 10.93 12.34
N ILE A 75 24.56 12.24 12.27
CA ILE A 75 23.86 12.88 11.13
C ILE A 75 24.62 12.65 9.81
N GLU A 76 25.95 12.62 9.89
CA GLU A 76 26.87 12.42 8.77
C GLU A 76 26.96 10.96 8.29
N ASP A 77 26.34 10.00 8.99
CA ASP A 77 26.22 8.61 8.51
C ASP A 77 25.11 8.45 7.44
N GLY A 78 24.23 9.46 7.28
CA GLY A 78 23.18 9.46 6.26
C GLY A 78 23.72 9.80 4.87
N ASP A 79 23.11 9.21 3.84
CA ASP A 79 23.48 9.52 2.45
C ASP A 79 23.12 10.98 2.11
N ALA A 80 24.00 11.65 1.38
CA ALA A 80 23.78 13.02 0.94
C ALA A 80 22.69 13.10 -0.14
N GLU A 81 22.55 12.04 -0.95
CA GLU A 81 21.54 11.94 -2.01
C GLU A 81 20.46 10.93 -1.65
N LEU A 82 19.28 11.41 -1.22
CA LEU A 82 18.14 10.54 -0.88
C LEU A 82 17.42 9.95 -2.10
N GLY A 83 17.68 10.49 -3.29
CA GLY A 83 17.01 10.16 -4.54
C GLY A 83 16.23 11.33 -5.13
N HIS A 84 15.39 11.04 -6.13
CA HIS A 84 14.63 12.06 -6.84
C HIS A 84 13.23 12.26 -6.24
N PHE A 85 12.88 13.51 -5.97
CA PHE A 85 11.54 13.91 -5.55
C PHE A 85 10.96 14.90 -6.55
N SER A 86 9.68 14.71 -6.89
CA SER A 86 8.90 15.66 -7.68
C SER A 86 8.82 17.01 -6.95
N PRO A 87 9.33 18.12 -7.53
CA PRO A 87 9.18 19.44 -6.90
C PRO A 87 7.74 19.95 -6.97
N TRP A 88 7.01 19.55 -8.01
CA TRP A 88 5.58 19.77 -8.19
C TRP A 88 5.04 18.80 -9.25
N SER A 89 3.75 18.48 -9.16
CA SER A 89 3.03 17.72 -10.19
C SER A 89 1.53 18.00 -10.10
N TRP A 90 0.90 18.34 -11.22
CA TRP A 90 -0.56 18.50 -11.30
C TRP A 90 -1.30 17.18 -11.59
N TRP A 91 -0.58 16.15 -12.03
CA TRP A 91 -1.17 14.87 -12.43
C TRP A 91 -1.96 14.16 -11.31
N PRO A 92 -1.54 14.17 -10.02
CA PRO A 92 -2.33 13.56 -8.95
C PRO A 92 -3.74 14.12 -8.82
N ILE A 93 -3.91 15.44 -9.01
CA ILE A 93 -5.22 16.10 -8.91
C ILE A 93 -6.11 15.67 -10.08
N PHE A 94 -5.56 15.62 -11.30
CA PHE A 94 -6.32 15.17 -12.46
C PHE A 94 -6.67 13.68 -12.40
N LEU A 95 -5.78 12.84 -11.88
CA LEU A 95 -6.08 11.42 -11.67
C LEU A 95 -7.17 11.23 -10.62
N ALA A 96 -7.12 11.97 -9.51
CA ALA A 96 -8.18 11.95 -8.50
C ALA A 96 -9.54 12.38 -9.08
N ALA A 97 -9.56 13.45 -9.88
CA ALA A 97 -10.77 13.90 -10.57
C ALA A 97 -11.28 12.85 -11.57
N ALA A 98 -10.40 12.20 -12.33
CA ALA A 98 -10.77 11.15 -13.27
C ALA A 98 -11.40 9.93 -12.56
N ILE A 99 -10.82 9.50 -11.43
CA ILE A 99 -11.37 8.44 -10.59
C ILE A 99 -12.73 8.87 -10.01
N ALA A 100 -12.87 10.13 -9.57
CA ALA A 100 -14.15 10.65 -9.09
C ALA A 100 -15.24 10.60 -10.17
N VAL A 101 -14.91 10.86 -11.44
CA VAL A 101 -15.83 10.69 -12.57
C VAL A 101 -16.23 9.22 -12.76
N CYS A 102 -15.33 8.25 -12.59
CA CYS A 102 -15.69 6.83 -12.61
C CYS A 102 -16.72 6.50 -11.54
N PHE A 103 -16.51 6.93 -10.29
CA PHE A 103 -17.45 6.71 -9.19
C PHE A 103 -18.78 7.44 -9.42
N LEU A 104 -18.75 8.66 -9.97
CA LEU A 104 -19.94 9.38 -10.38
C LEU A 104 -20.72 8.58 -11.44
N GLY A 105 -20.03 7.93 -12.37
CA GLY A 105 -20.68 7.06 -13.36
C GLY A 105 -21.37 5.85 -12.74
N VAL A 106 -20.80 5.24 -11.71
CA VAL A 106 -21.48 4.15 -10.98
C VAL A 106 -22.77 4.65 -10.31
N ALA A 107 -22.78 5.90 -9.80
CA ALA A 107 -23.93 6.47 -9.11
C ALA A 107 -25.00 7.10 -10.03
N ALA A 108 -24.58 7.80 -11.09
CA ALA A 108 -25.47 8.61 -11.95
C ALA A 108 -25.79 7.94 -13.30
N GLY A 109 -24.97 7.02 -13.78
CA GLY A 109 -25.20 6.33 -15.05
C GLY A 109 -23.94 5.69 -15.64
N LEU A 110 -24.02 4.39 -15.93
CA LEU A 110 -22.87 3.58 -16.35
C LEU A 110 -22.19 4.06 -17.64
N TRP A 111 -22.87 4.85 -18.48
CA TRP A 111 -22.28 5.43 -19.70
C TRP A 111 -21.15 6.43 -19.41
N ILE A 112 -21.09 7.00 -18.20
CA ILE A 112 -20.02 7.93 -17.76
C ILE A 112 -18.75 7.14 -17.38
N VAL A 113 -18.89 5.90 -16.92
CA VAL A 113 -17.75 5.06 -16.50
C VAL A 113 -16.68 4.91 -17.58
N PRO A 114 -16.98 4.53 -18.84
CA PRO A 114 -15.95 4.44 -19.88
C PRO A 114 -15.26 5.79 -20.16
N ILE A 115 -15.95 6.92 -19.99
CA ILE A 115 -15.35 8.26 -20.13
C ILE A 115 -14.35 8.49 -18.99
N GLY A 116 -14.75 8.21 -17.74
CA GLY A 116 -13.86 8.28 -16.58
C GLY A 116 -12.63 7.38 -16.75
N LEU A 117 -12.81 6.15 -17.23
CA LEU A 117 -11.70 5.22 -17.47
C LEU A 117 -10.71 5.74 -18.53
N ALA A 118 -11.19 6.38 -19.60
CA ALA A 118 -10.33 7.03 -20.57
C ALA A 118 -9.51 8.16 -19.93
N LEU A 119 -10.13 8.98 -19.07
CA LEU A 119 -9.44 10.03 -18.32
C LEU A 119 -8.41 9.46 -17.34
N VAL A 120 -8.74 8.37 -16.64
CA VAL A 120 -7.81 7.67 -15.74
C VAL A 120 -6.60 7.18 -16.51
N ALA A 121 -6.80 6.55 -17.68
CA ALA A 121 -5.70 6.08 -18.50
C ALA A 121 -4.76 7.22 -18.91
N ILE A 122 -5.31 8.33 -19.40
CA ILE A 122 -4.52 9.50 -19.83
C ILE A 122 -3.75 10.10 -18.64
N THR A 123 -4.41 10.30 -17.51
CA THR A 123 -3.82 10.95 -16.33
C THR A 123 -2.79 10.07 -15.64
N LEU A 124 -3.02 8.76 -15.58
CA LEU A 124 -2.08 7.78 -15.03
C LEU A 124 -0.82 7.69 -15.89
N VAL A 125 -0.96 7.56 -17.22
CA VAL A 125 0.18 7.59 -18.15
C VAL A 125 0.92 8.92 -18.03
N GLY A 126 0.19 10.04 -17.99
CA GLY A 126 0.77 11.35 -17.81
C GLY A 126 1.62 11.48 -16.56
N TRP A 127 1.14 10.95 -15.42
CA TRP A 127 1.84 10.95 -14.14
C TRP A 127 3.08 10.04 -14.14
N VAL A 128 2.94 8.79 -14.61
CA VAL A 128 4.03 7.81 -14.64
C VAL A 128 5.19 8.29 -15.52
N TYR A 129 4.89 8.90 -16.65
CA TYR A 129 5.91 9.36 -17.60
C TYR A 129 6.31 10.82 -17.45
N GLU A 130 5.84 11.54 -16.41
CA GLU A 130 6.08 12.98 -16.24
C GLU A 130 7.57 13.35 -16.35
N TYR A 131 8.43 12.63 -15.64
CA TYR A 131 9.88 12.88 -15.60
C TYR A 131 10.69 12.14 -16.66
N TYR A 132 10.02 11.42 -17.57
CA TYR A 132 10.66 10.67 -18.66
C TYR A 132 10.43 11.31 -20.04
N ARG A 133 9.79 12.49 -20.08
CA ARG A 133 9.56 13.22 -21.34
C ARG A 133 10.86 13.83 -21.84
N GLY A 134 11.21 13.56 -23.09
CA GLY A 134 12.39 14.14 -23.74
C GLY A 134 13.68 13.33 -23.59
N ASN A 135 13.72 12.26 -22.79
CA ASN A 135 14.90 11.38 -22.70
C ASN A 135 15.22 10.61 -24.01
N PHE A 136 14.33 10.67 -25.00
CA PHE A 136 14.49 10.06 -26.34
C PHE A 136 14.05 11.00 -27.48
N GLY A 137 13.88 12.30 -27.21
CA GLY A 137 13.52 13.29 -28.21
C GLY A 137 14.79 13.96 -28.77
N HIS A 138 15.02 13.81 -30.07
CA HIS A 138 16.02 14.58 -30.81
C HIS A 138 15.52 16.01 -31.05
#